data_AF-V6F0R8-F1
#
_entry.id   AF-V6F0R8-F1
#
_cell.length_a   1.000
_cell.length_b   1.000
_cell.length_c   1.000
_cell.angle_alpha   90.00
_cell.angle_beta   90.00
_cell.angle_gamma   90.00
#
_symmetry.space_group_name_H-M   'P 1'
#
loop_
_entity.id
_entity.type
_entity.pdbx_description
1 polymer ?
#
loop_
_entity_poly.entity_id
_entity_poly.type
_entity_poly.pdbx_seq_one_letter_code
_entity_poly.pdbx_strand_id
1 'polypeptide(L)' 'MPNALHPDRMSTAERLDEVADILAAGLIRLKVRKSRALSADTRDSRLDFTAPQSGHVLVNRRRNYP' A
#
# COMPACT_ATOMS: atom_id res chain seq x y z
N MET A 1 19.93 -2.89 -17.30
CA MET A 1 19.06 -1.71 -17.46
C MET A 1 19.96 -0.57 -17.88
N PRO A 2 19.84 -0.06 -19.12
CA PRO A 2 20.59 1.13 -19.50
C PRO A 2 20.16 2.29 -18.58
N ASN A 3 21.12 3.07 -18.09
CA ASN A 3 20.80 4.26 -17.32
C ASN A 3 20.00 5.22 -18.19
N ALA A 4 18.86 5.70 -17.69
CA ALA A 4 18.11 6.74 -18.37
C ALA A 4 19.01 7.97 -18.55
N LEU A 5 19.01 8.52 -19.76
CA LEU A 5 19.69 9.78 -20.04
C LEU A 5 19.07 10.87 -19.16
N HIS A 6 19.88 11.84 -18.73
CA HIS A 6 19.33 13.01 -18.07
C HIS A 6 18.30 13.69 -19.00
N PRO A 7 17.12 14.13 -18.52
CA PRO A 7 16.07 14.68 -19.39
C PRO A 7 16.52 15.83 -20.27
N ASP A 8 17.47 16.64 -19.80
CA ASP A 8 18.05 17.77 -20.55
C ASP A 8 18.96 17.32 -21.72
N ARG A 9 19.26 16.03 -21.80
CA ARG A 9 20.05 15.40 -22.87
C ARG A 9 19.17 14.61 -23.84
N MET A 10 17.87 14.53 -23.59
CA MET A 10 16.92 13.88 -24.48
C MET A 10 16.48 14.86 -25.57
N SER A 11 16.28 14.34 -26.77
CA SER A 11 15.48 15.04 -27.77
C SER A 11 14.03 15.19 -27.29
N THR A 12 13.31 16.14 -27.87
CA THR A 12 11.88 16.34 -27.56
C THR A 12 11.06 15.06 -27.80
N ALA A 13 11.40 14.27 -28.83
CA ALA A 13 10.72 13.03 -29.14
C ALA A 13 10.94 11.97 -28.05
N GLU A 14 12.19 11.73 -27.65
CA GLU A 14 12.52 10.76 -26.60
C GLU A 14 11.86 11.12 -25.26
N ARG A 15 11.77 12.41 -24.94
CA ARG A 15 11.11 12.87 -23.72
C ARG A 15 9.59 12.65 -23.78
N LEU A 16 8.97 12.79 -24.94
CA LEU A 16 7.56 12.48 -25.13
C LEU A 16 7.30 10.98 -25.02
N ASP A 17 8.17 10.15 -25.57
CA ASP A 17 8.07 8.68 -25.47
C ASP A 17 8.20 8.23 -24.01
N GLU A 18 9.17 8.76 -23.25
CA GLU A 18 9.31 8.46 -21.81
C GLU A 18 8.05 8.84 -21.02
N VAL A 19 7.50 10.03 -21.28
CA VAL A 19 6.25 10.48 -20.63
C VAL A 19 5.08 9.58 -21.01
N ALA A 20 4.98 9.17 -22.27
CA ALA A 20 3.94 8.26 -22.75
C ALA A 20 4.03 6.89 -22.05
N ASP A 21 5.23 6.35 -21.88
CA ASP A 21 5.47 5.09 -21.18
C ASP A 21 5.09 5.16 -19.71
N ILE A 22 5.50 6.22 -19.01
CA ILE A 22 5.14 6.45 -17.60
C ILE A 22 3.61 6.55 -17.46
N LEU A 23 2.95 7.28 -18.37
CA LEU A 23 1.51 7.45 -18.38
C LEU A 23 0.78 6.12 -18.64
N ALA A 24 1.23 5.35 -19.63
CA ALA A 24 0.65 4.05 -19.96
C ALA A 24 0.75 3.09 -18.76
N ALA A 25 1.92 3.02 -18.11
CA ALA A 25 2.12 2.22 -16.91
C ALA A 25 1.23 2.68 -15.74
N GLY A 26 1.02 3.99 -15.59
CA GLY A 26 0.08 4.56 -14.63
C GLY A 26 -1.37 4.14 -14.92
N LEU A 27 -1.80 4.26 -16.17
CA LEU A 27 -3.15 3.92 -16.61
C LEU A 27 -3.47 2.43 -16.43
N ILE A 28 -2.54 1.54 -16.81
CA ILE A 28 -2.70 0.09 -16.61
C ILE A 28 -2.89 -0.23 -15.13
N ARG A 29 -2.03 0.32 -14.25
CA ARG A 29 -2.14 0.12 -12.79
C ARG A 29 -3.47 0.65 -12.25
N LEU A 30 -3.94 1.80 -12.73
CA LEU A 30 -5.22 2.37 -12.33
C LEU A 30 -6.40 1.48 -12.75
N LYS A 31 -6.40 0.98 -14.00
CA LYS A 31 -7.45 0.07 -14.51
C LYS A 31 -7.49 -1.23 -13.71
N VAL A 32 -6.34 -1.82 -13.40
CA VAL A 32 -6.25 -3.03 -12.55
C VAL A 32 -6.77 -2.77 -11.14
N ARG A 33 -6.48 -1.62 -10.53
CA ARG A 33 -7.02 -1.29 -9.20
C ARG A 33 -8.54 -1.13 -9.22
N LYS A 34 -9.08 -0.47 -10.24
CA LYS A 34 -10.54 -0.31 -10.41
C LYS A 34 -11.23 -1.66 -10.63
N SER A 35 -10.66 -2.54 -11.46
CA SER A 35 -11.23 -3.88 -11.67
C SER A 35 -11.17 -4.74 -10.40
N ARG A 36 -10.10 -4.62 -9.60
CA ARG A 36 -10.00 -5.29 -8.30
C ARG A 36 -11.01 -4.77 -7.28
N ALA A 37 -11.25 -3.45 -7.24
CA ALA A 37 -12.26 -2.86 -6.35
C ALA A 37 -13.68 -3.33 -6.71
N LEU A 38 -14.02 -3.41 -8.01
CA LEU A 38 -15.31 -3.93 -8.48
C LEU A 38 -15.44 -5.45 -8.26
N SER A 39 -14.34 -6.20 -8.32
CA SER A 39 -14.32 -7.64 -8.04
C SER A 39 -14.27 -7.98 -6.54
N ALA A 40 -13.97 -7.01 -5.67
CA ALA A 40 -13.91 -7.22 -4.22
C ALA A 40 -15.30 -7.28 -3.56
N ASP A 41 -16.36 -6.92 -4.28
CA ASP A 41 -17.74 -6.96 -3.78
C ASP A 41 -18.31 -8.38 -3.68
N THR A 42 -17.52 -9.41 -4.01
CA THR A 42 -17.93 -10.82 -3.85
C THR A 42 -16.78 -11.66 -3.32
N ARG A 43 -16.25 -11.33 -2.15
CA ARG A 43 -15.58 -12.34 -1.32
C ARG A 43 -15.66 -11.96 0.15
N ASP A 44 -16.52 -12.69 0.86
CA ASP A 44 -16.65 -12.74 2.33
C ASP A 44 -15.36 -12.36 3.06
N SER A 45 -15.29 -11.14 3.57
CA SER A 45 -14.30 -10.76 4.60
C SER A 45 -14.85 -11.17 5.95
N ARG A 46 -14.81 -12.48 6.26
CA ARG A 46 -15.01 -12.96 7.63
C ARG A 46 -13.73 -12.68 8.41
N LEU A 47 -13.72 -11.58 9.13
CA LEU A 47 -12.73 -11.32 10.18
C LEU A 47 -13.19 -12.08 11.42
N ASP A 48 -12.60 -13.25 11.67
CA ASP A 48 -12.71 -13.87 12.99
C ASP A 48 -11.93 -13.01 13.98
N PHE A 49 -12.62 -12.08 14.63
CA PHE A 49 -12.08 -11.34 15.76
C PHE A 49 -12.04 -12.28 16.96
N THR A 50 -10.90 -12.92 17.22
CA THR A 50 -10.64 -13.41 18.57
C THR A 50 -10.51 -12.20 19.48
N ALA A 51 -11.43 -12.09 20.44
CA ALA A 51 -11.42 -11.00 21.41
C ALA A 51 -10.07 -10.98 22.15
N PRO A 52 -9.38 -9.82 22.26
CA PRO A 52 -8.21 -9.74 23.10
C PRO A 52 -8.66 -9.96 24.55
N GLN A 53 -8.19 -11.05 25.17
CA GLN A 53 -8.37 -11.26 26.61
C GLN A 53 -7.76 -10.07 27.35
N SER A 54 -8.60 -9.19 27.89
CA SER A 54 -8.14 -8.11 28.76
C SER A 54 -7.69 -8.73 30.08
N GLY A 55 -6.42 -9.10 30.17
CA GLY A 55 -5.79 -9.46 31.44
C GLY A 55 -5.66 -8.22 32.32
N HIS A 56 -6.62 -8.00 33.20
CA HIS A 56 -6.51 -7.00 34.26
C HIS A 56 -5.40 -7.47 35.23
N VAL A 57 -4.20 -6.92 35.11
CA VAL A 57 -3.13 -7.18 36.08
C VAL A 57 -3.43 -6.39 37.33
N LEU A 58 -3.96 -7.05 38.37
CA LEU A 58 -3.98 -6.50 39.71
C LEU A 58 -2.56 -6.52 40.29
N VAL A 59 -1.78 -5.47 40.04
CA VAL A 59 -0.60 -5.18 40.86
C VAL A 59 -1.10 -4.53 42.16
N ASN A 60 -1.38 -5.33 43.18
CA ASN A 60 -1.44 -4.79 44.54
C ASN A 60 -0.11 -5.07 45.25
N ARG A 61 0.75 -4.05 45.14
CA ARG A 61 2.03 -3.89 45.79
C ARG A 61 1.86 -4.05 47.30
N ARG A 62 2.49 -5.08 47.88
CA ARG A 62 2.65 -5.19 49.34
C ARG A 62 3.32 -3.91 49.85
N ARG A 63 2.61 -3.12 50.65
CA ARG A 63 3.23 -2.11 51.52
C ARG A 63 3.26 -2.68 52.93
N ASN A 64 4.43 -3.17 53.31
CA ASN A 64 4.86 -3.27 54.70
C ASN A 64 5.23 -1.86 55.20
N TYR A 65 4.83 -1.55 56.45
CA TYR A 65 5.50 -0.79 57.53
C TYR A 65 4.52 0.10 58.34
N PRO A 66 4.72 0.32 59.66
CA PRO A 66 5.66 -0.28 60.63
C PRO A 66 5.01 -1.27 61.61
#